data_AF-A0A850RQ99-F1
#
_entry.id   AF-A0A850RQ99-F1
#
_cell.length_a   1.000
_cell.length_b   1.000
_cell.length_c   1.000
_cell.angle_alpha   90.00
_cell.angle_beta   90.00
_cell.angle_gamma   90.00
#
_symmetry.space_group_name_H-M   'P 1'
#
loop_
_entity.id
_entity.type
_entity.pdbx_description
1 polymer ?
#
loop_
_entity_poly.entity_id
_entity_poly.type
_entity_poly.pdbx_seq_one_letter_code
_entity_poly.pdbx_strand_id
1 'polypeptide(L)'
;MGSGVSDRLDVLDEPAPAAWSTTEDRAPVEQRVRLYLNALGVQDSQETEVLVRRVIERVEFRATLGQLGEPLEVAIEETHRLLDRWLVAELGLESDPDQISAARAAVLGGHVPGWTRRWAGLSEDSLTESIRAVRFQAVPEHAPLTMEPNPIRLCCHRLVRRLAARVLRWLGIRGRHHASAEVQA
;
A
#
# COMPACT_ATOMS: atom_id res chain seq x y z
N MET A 1 -22.29 22.47 -55.98
CA MET A 1 -21.01 21.80 -55.68
C MET A 1 -20.54 22.32 -54.32
N GLY A 2 -20.59 21.50 -53.27
CA GLY A 2 -20.26 21.97 -51.91
C GLY A 2 -20.41 20.93 -50.81
N SER A 3 -20.17 19.64 -51.09
CA SER A 3 -20.35 18.53 -50.12
C SER A 3 -19.03 17.82 -49.79
N GLY A 4 -17.92 18.55 -49.67
CA GLY A 4 -16.59 17.93 -49.54
C GLY A 4 -15.75 18.36 -48.35
N VAL A 5 -16.22 19.29 -47.51
CA VAL A 5 -15.38 19.90 -46.45
C VAL A 5 -15.88 19.56 -45.05
N SER A 6 -17.19 19.37 -44.84
CA SER A 6 -17.75 19.05 -43.51
C SER A 6 -17.41 17.62 -43.06
N ASP A 7 -17.37 16.66 -43.98
CA ASP A 7 -17.14 15.23 -43.69
C ASP A 7 -15.72 14.93 -43.16
N ARG A 8 -14.78 15.88 -43.30
CA ARG A 8 -13.38 15.71 -42.91
C ARG A 8 -13.02 16.30 -41.55
N LEU A 9 -13.91 17.13 -40.98
CA LEU A 9 -13.71 17.72 -39.66
C LEU A 9 -14.27 16.85 -38.54
N ASP A 10 -15.30 16.05 -38.83
CA ASP A 10 -15.85 15.07 -37.86
C ASP A 10 -14.84 13.96 -37.52
N VAL A 11 -13.90 13.65 -38.41
CA VAL A 11 -12.84 12.64 -38.20
C VAL A 11 -11.74 13.11 -37.23
N LEU A 12 -11.63 14.44 -36.99
CA LEU A 12 -10.63 15.01 -36.07
C LEU A 12 -11.16 15.22 -34.65
N ASP A 13 -12.47 15.06 -34.45
CA ASP A 13 -13.13 15.18 -33.15
C ASP A 13 -13.37 13.82 -32.47
N GLU A 14 -13.09 12.70 -33.16
CA GLU A 14 -13.03 11.41 -32.49
C GLU A 14 -11.77 11.35 -31.61
N PRO A 15 -11.90 11.23 -30.27
CA PRO A 15 -10.75 11.05 -29.42
C PRO A 15 -10.01 9.81 -29.91
N ALA A 16 -8.73 9.98 -30.28
CA ALA A 16 -7.88 8.88 -30.68
C ALA A 16 -8.03 7.75 -29.64
N PRO A 17 -8.34 6.51 -30.08
CA PRO A 17 -8.56 5.42 -29.15
C PRO A 17 -7.31 5.31 -28.28
N ALA A 18 -7.51 5.34 -26.96
CA ALA A 18 -6.40 5.39 -26.03
C ALA A 18 -5.42 4.25 -26.34
N ALA A 19 -4.11 4.50 -26.30
CA ALA A 19 -3.07 3.61 -26.85
C ALA A 19 -2.99 2.18 -26.25
N TRP A 20 -3.89 1.81 -25.32
CA TRP A 20 -4.03 0.51 -24.67
C TRP A 20 -5.39 -0.16 -25.00
N SER A 21 -6.13 0.37 -25.97
CA SER A 21 -7.50 0.01 -26.33
C SER A 21 -7.63 -1.21 -27.24
N THR A 22 -6.52 -1.84 -27.64
CA THR A 22 -6.61 -3.10 -28.37
C THR A 22 -7.06 -4.21 -27.44
N THR A 23 -7.79 -5.19 -27.98
CA THR A 23 -8.21 -6.37 -27.22
C THR A 23 -7.01 -7.15 -26.68
N GLU A 24 -5.86 -7.11 -27.39
CA GLU A 24 -4.61 -7.76 -26.99
C GLU A 24 -3.96 -7.10 -25.76
N ASP A 25 -4.05 -5.77 -25.65
CA ASP A 25 -3.53 -5.03 -24.49
C ASP A 25 -4.43 -5.18 -23.25
N ARG A 26 -5.74 -5.31 -23.47
CA ARG A 26 -6.75 -5.39 -22.40
C ARG A 26 -6.73 -6.74 -21.67
N ALA A 27 -6.50 -7.84 -22.39
CA ALA A 27 -6.59 -9.19 -21.80
C ALA A 27 -5.60 -9.43 -20.63
N PRO A 28 -4.31 -9.03 -20.72
CA PRO A 28 -3.38 -9.08 -19.58
C PRO A 28 -3.86 -8.26 -18.37
N VAL A 29 -4.44 -7.07 -18.60
CA VAL A 29 -4.94 -6.21 -17.53
C VAL A 29 -6.13 -6.83 -16.83
N GLU A 30 -7.12 -7.32 -17.58
CA GLU A 30 -8.27 -8.03 -17.02
C GLU A 30 -7.85 -9.25 -16.20
N GLN A 31 -6.93 -10.05 -16.74
CA GLN A 31 -6.41 -11.21 -16.02
C GLN A 31 -5.70 -10.81 -14.73
N ARG A 32 -4.92 -9.72 -14.74
CA ARG A 32 -4.24 -9.21 -13.55
C ARG A 32 -5.24 -8.73 -12.49
N VAL A 33 -6.29 -8.03 -12.91
CA VAL A 33 -7.37 -7.58 -12.01
C VAL A 33 -8.09 -8.78 -11.39
N ARG A 34 -8.44 -9.80 -12.19
CA ARG A 34 -9.06 -11.04 -11.68
C ARG A 34 -8.21 -11.71 -10.60
N LEU A 35 -6.92 -11.91 -10.88
CA LEU A 35 -5.98 -12.49 -9.91
C LEU A 35 -5.89 -11.64 -8.64
N TYR A 36 -5.94 -10.32 -8.79
CA TYR A 36 -5.88 -9.42 -7.65
C TYR A 36 -7.15 -9.44 -6.81
N LEU A 37 -8.33 -9.41 -7.43
CA LEU A 37 -9.61 -9.56 -6.75
C LEU A 37 -9.71 -10.90 -6.02
N ASN A 38 -9.20 -11.98 -6.61
CA ASN A 38 -9.11 -13.27 -5.96
C ASN A 38 -8.21 -13.22 -4.71
N ALA A 39 -7.04 -12.56 -4.81
CA ALA A 39 -6.15 -12.35 -3.67
C ALA A 39 -6.78 -11.48 -2.56
N LEU A 40 -7.70 -10.58 -2.90
CA LEU A 40 -8.49 -9.81 -1.93
C LEU A 40 -9.63 -10.64 -1.30
N GLY A 41 -9.92 -11.84 -1.82
CA GLY A 41 -10.97 -12.73 -1.31
C GLY A 41 -12.26 -12.77 -2.13
N VAL A 42 -12.31 -12.12 -3.30
CA VAL A 42 -13.45 -12.24 -4.23
C VAL A 42 -13.37 -13.58 -4.97
N GLN A 43 -14.26 -14.50 -4.63
CA GLN A 43 -14.26 -15.86 -5.19
C GLN A 43 -15.44 -16.14 -6.12
N ASP A 44 -16.56 -15.44 -5.93
CA ASP A 44 -17.73 -15.61 -6.77
C ASP A 44 -17.48 -15.04 -8.18
N SER A 45 -17.84 -15.81 -9.21
CA SER A 45 -17.61 -15.41 -10.60
C SER A 45 -18.42 -14.19 -11.00
N GLN A 46 -19.66 -14.06 -10.52
CA GLN A 46 -20.53 -12.92 -10.85
C GLN A 46 -20.00 -11.64 -10.20
N GLU A 47 -19.59 -11.71 -8.93
CA GLU A 47 -18.93 -10.59 -8.22
C GLU A 47 -17.66 -10.16 -8.94
N THR A 48 -16.85 -11.14 -9.37
CA THR A 48 -15.60 -10.90 -10.11
C THR A 48 -15.86 -10.18 -11.43
N GLU A 49 -16.80 -10.64 -12.27
CA GLU A 49 -17.10 -9.99 -13.55
C GLU A 49 -17.56 -8.54 -13.36
N VAL A 50 -18.42 -8.28 -12.38
CA VAL A 50 -18.92 -6.93 -12.10
C VAL A 50 -17.78 -6.01 -11.70
N LEU A 51 -16.89 -6.46 -10.82
CA LEU A 51 -15.76 -5.67 -10.34
C LEU A 51 -14.70 -5.47 -11.42
N VAL A 52 -14.36 -6.50 -12.20
CA VAL A 52 -13.44 -6.39 -13.34
C VAL A 52 -13.93 -5.33 -14.30
N ARG A 53 -15.21 -5.41 -14.74
CA ARG A 53 -15.79 -4.42 -15.65
C ARG A 53 -15.65 -3.00 -15.09
N ARG A 54 -16.02 -2.78 -13.83
CA ARG A 54 -15.91 -1.45 -13.20
C ARG A 54 -14.47 -0.97 -13.10
N VAL A 55 -13.49 -1.84 -12.89
CA VAL A 55 -12.07 -1.43 -12.88
C VAL A 55 -11.64 -1.02 -14.28
N ILE A 56 -11.95 -1.83 -15.30
CA ILE A 56 -11.56 -1.53 -16.68
C ILE A 56 -12.18 -0.23 -17.19
N GLU A 57 -13.46 0.03 -16.92
CA GLU A 57 -14.12 1.31 -17.25
C GLU A 57 -13.38 2.53 -16.67
N ARG A 58 -12.72 2.38 -15.52
CA ARG A 58 -11.95 3.46 -14.89
C ARG A 58 -10.56 3.62 -15.46
N VAL A 59 -9.92 2.53 -15.84
CA VAL A 59 -8.66 2.57 -16.60
C VAL A 59 -8.91 3.26 -17.94
N GLU A 60 -10.02 2.93 -18.63
CA GLU A 60 -10.51 3.62 -19.84
C GLU A 60 -10.70 5.10 -19.60
N PHE A 61 -11.39 5.46 -18.53
CA PHE A 61 -11.59 6.86 -18.20
C PHE A 61 -10.26 7.61 -17.94
N ARG A 62 -9.28 7.01 -17.26
CA ARG A 62 -7.97 7.70 -17.06
C ARG A 62 -7.19 7.83 -18.36
N ALA A 63 -7.34 6.87 -19.26
CA ALA A 63 -6.67 6.89 -20.54
C ALA A 63 -7.24 7.93 -21.49
N THR A 64 -8.56 8.13 -21.51
CA THR A 64 -9.18 9.23 -22.28
C THR A 64 -8.74 10.61 -21.77
N LEU A 65 -8.39 10.72 -20.49
CA LEU A 65 -7.82 11.94 -19.91
C LEU A 65 -6.32 12.12 -20.17
N GLY A 66 -5.66 11.19 -20.88
CA GLY A 66 -4.21 11.22 -21.08
C GLY A 66 -3.40 11.01 -19.80
N GLN A 67 -4.02 10.43 -18.76
CA GLN A 67 -3.43 10.20 -17.44
C GLN A 67 -3.09 8.72 -17.21
N LEU A 68 -3.00 7.93 -18.29
CA LEU A 68 -2.61 6.54 -18.21
C LEU A 68 -1.10 6.45 -18.06
N GLY A 69 -0.66 5.98 -16.90
CA GLY A 69 0.71 5.49 -16.69
C GLY A 69 0.86 4.08 -17.26
N GLU A 70 1.48 3.18 -16.49
CA GLU A 70 1.54 1.77 -16.84
C GLU A 70 0.15 1.12 -16.58
N PRO A 71 -0.48 0.45 -17.57
CA PRO A 71 -1.87 -0.01 -17.46
C PRO A 71 -2.13 -1.03 -16.34
N LEU A 72 -1.18 -1.93 -16.06
CA LEU A 72 -1.34 -2.94 -15.00
C LEU A 72 -1.32 -2.28 -13.61
N GLU A 73 -0.36 -1.39 -13.36
CA GLU A 73 -0.24 -0.60 -12.14
C GLU A 73 -1.49 0.25 -11.93
N VAL A 74 -1.95 0.93 -12.98
CA VAL A 74 -3.18 1.74 -12.93
C VAL A 74 -4.40 0.88 -12.60
N ALA A 75 -4.50 -0.35 -13.14
CA ALA A 75 -5.63 -1.23 -12.85
C ALA A 75 -5.63 -1.73 -11.39
N ILE A 76 -4.46 -2.03 -10.83
CA ILE A 76 -4.32 -2.38 -9.42
C ILE A 76 -4.67 -1.17 -8.53
N GLU A 77 -4.18 0.01 -8.88
CA GLU A 77 -4.49 1.25 -8.19
C GLU A 77 -6.00 1.55 -8.21
N GLU A 78 -6.65 1.45 -9.38
CA GLU A 78 -8.09 1.65 -9.49
C GLU A 78 -8.89 0.61 -8.72
N THR A 79 -8.43 -0.65 -8.66
CA THR A 79 -9.06 -1.69 -7.83
C THR A 79 -9.07 -1.28 -6.36
N HIS A 80 -7.93 -0.85 -5.83
CA HIS A 80 -7.81 -0.34 -4.46
C HIS A 80 -8.66 0.90 -4.21
N ARG A 81 -8.61 1.88 -5.13
CA ARG A 81 -9.44 3.10 -5.02
C ARG A 81 -10.93 2.81 -5.05
N LEU A 82 -11.36 1.75 -5.75
CA LEU A 82 -12.76 1.34 -5.80
C LEU A 82 -13.18 0.73 -4.46
N LEU A 83 -12.33 -0.10 -3.86
CA LEU A 83 -12.55 -0.63 -2.51
C LEU A 83 -12.66 0.50 -1.48
N ASP A 84 -11.70 1.43 -1.48
CA ASP A 84 -11.67 2.52 -0.52
C ASP A 84 -12.88 3.43 -0.65
N ARG A 85 -13.31 3.77 -1.88
CA ARG A 85 -14.50 4.60 -2.08
C ARG A 85 -15.77 3.91 -1.61
N TRP A 86 -15.88 2.60 -1.82
CA TRP A 86 -16.98 1.84 -1.25
C TRP A 86 -16.94 1.87 0.29
N LEU A 87 -15.79 1.65 0.92
CA LEU A 87 -15.65 1.69 2.38
C LEU A 87 -16.01 3.07 2.94
N VAL A 88 -15.54 4.14 2.30
CA VAL A 88 -15.88 5.53 2.65
C VAL A 88 -17.38 5.75 2.60
N ALA A 89 -18.04 5.29 1.53
CA ALA A 89 -19.49 5.42 1.37
C ALA A 89 -20.29 4.55 2.37
N GLU A 90 -19.89 3.29 2.57
CA GLU A 90 -20.59 2.34 3.45
C GLU A 90 -20.47 2.74 4.94
N LEU A 91 -19.36 3.37 5.34
CA LEU A 91 -19.12 3.76 6.72
C LEU A 91 -19.38 5.24 7.02
N GLY A 92 -19.52 6.07 5.97
CA GLY A 92 -19.64 7.53 6.09
C GLY A 92 -18.35 8.18 6.62
N LEU A 93 -17.18 7.76 6.12
CA LEU A 93 -15.88 8.26 6.59
C LEU A 93 -15.54 9.63 5.96
N GLU A 94 -14.78 10.45 6.68
CA GLU A 94 -14.29 11.75 6.19
C GLU A 94 -13.03 11.65 5.29
N SER A 95 -12.79 10.48 4.70
CA SER A 95 -11.59 10.16 3.90
C SER A 95 -10.25 10.26 4.67
N ASP A 96 -10.28 10.11 6.00
CA ASP A 96 -9.08 9.99 6.83
C ASP A 96 -8.31 8.69 6.52
N PRO A 97 -6.99 8.75 6.21
CA PRO A 97 -6.20 7.58 5.83
C PRO A 97 -6.17 6.46 6.87
N ASP A 98 -6.15 6.82 8.16
CA ASP A 98 -6.11 5.85 9.25
C ASP A 98 -7.47 5.12 9.38
N GLN A 99 -8.57 5.87 9.27
CA GLN A 99 -9.92 5.28 9.24
C GLN A 99 -10.13 4.35 8.03
N ILE A 100 -9.65 4.73 6.85
CA ILE A 100 -9.75 3.89 5.64
C ILE A 100 -8.90 2.63 5.82
N SER A 101 -7.67 2.76 6.34
CA SER A 101 -6.77 1.63 6.57
C SER A 101 -7.36 0.64 7.57
N ALA A 102 -7.95 1.13 8.66
CA ALA A 102 -8.64 0.29 9.64
C ALA A 102 -9.88 -0.41 9.04
N ALA A 103 -10.66 0.30 8.22
CA ALA A 103 -11.82 -0.28 7.53
C ALA A 103 -11.39 -1.37 6.52
N ARG A 104 -10.29 -1.16 5.80
CA ARG A 104 -9.74 -2.15 4.87
C ARG A 104 -9.25 -3.39 5.62
N ALA A 105 -8.52 -3.21 6.73
CA ALA A 105 -8.08 -4.31 7.57
C ALA A 105 -9.26 -5.13 8.12
N ALA A 106 -10.38 -4.48 8.47
CA ALA A 106 -11.58 -5.15 8.93
C ALA A 106 -12.19 -6.09 7.87
N VAL A 107 -12.36 -5.63 6.63
CA VAL A 107 -12.96 -6.46 5.56
C VAL A 107 -12.00 -7.52 5.03
N LEU A 108 -10.72 -7.17 4.85
CA LEU A 108 -9.69 -8.11 4.37
C LEU A 108 -9.27 -9.13 5.43
N GLY A 109 -9.52 -8.84 6.71
CA GLY A 109 -9.29 -9.77 7.80
C GLY A 109 -10.22 -10.99 7.81
N GLY A 110 -11.22 -11.04 6.92
CA GLY A 110 -12.13 -12.19 6.77
C GLY A 110 -13.27 -12.27 7.79
N HIS A 111 -13.44 -11.24 8.61
CA HIS A 111 -14.45 -11.23 9.69
C HIS A 111 -15.81 -10.64 9.27
N VAL A 112 -15.93 -10.10 8.07
CA VAL A 112 -17.16 -9.46 7.57
C VAL A 112 -17.76 -10.32 6.46
N PRO A 113 -18.64 -11.28 6.74
CA PRO A 113 -19.22 -12.12 5.69
C PRO A 113 -20.05 -11.30 4.70
N GLY A 114 -20.04 -11.69 3.42
CA GLY A 114 -20.82 -11.05 2.36
C GLY A 114 -20.30 -9.69 1.86
N TRP A 115 -19.15 -9.23 2.36
CA TRP A 115 -18.58 -7.93 1.99
C TRP A 115 -18.26 -7.80 0.50
N THR A 116 -17.78 -8.86 -0.14
CA THR A 116 -17.46 -8.87 -1.58
C THR A 116 -18.71 -8.68 -2.43
N ARG A 117 -19.82 -9.33 -2.04
CA ARG A 117 -21.12 -9.19 -2.67
C ARG A 117 -21.69 -7.78 -2.55
N ARG A 118 -21.58 -7.19 -1.35
CA ARG A 118 -21.99 -5.81 -1.09
C ARG A 118 -21.14 -4.82 -1.87
N TRP A 119 -19.82 -5.00 -1.90
CA TRP A 119 -18.89 -4.18 -2.67
C TRP A 119 -19.17 -4.26 -4.19
N ALA A 120 -19.47 -5.45 -4.70
CA ALA A 120 -19.92 -5.64 -6.08
C ALA A 120 -21.29 -4.98 -6.38
N GLY A 121 -22.04 -4.54 -5.37
CA GLY A 121 -23.39 -3.99 -5.53
C GLY A 121 -24.43 -5.06 -5.90
N LEU A 122 -24.17 -6.32 -5.53
CA LEU A 122 -25.09 -7.45 -5.72
C LEU A 122 -25.88 -7.78 -4.44
N SER A 123 -25.73 -6.96 -3.41
CA SER A 123 -26.50 -6.99 -2.17
C SER A 123 -26.83 -5.57 -1.73
N GLU A 124 -28.06 -5.37 -1.25
CA GLU A 124 -28.52 -4.11 -0.67
C GLU A 124 -28.30 -4.02 0.85
N ASP A 125 -27.93 -5.14 1.48
CA ASP A 125 -27.74 -5.21 2.93
C ASP A 125 -26.54 -4.37 3.35
N SER A 126 -26.80 -3.42 4.25
CA SER A 126 -25.73 -2.61 4.84
C SER A 126 -24.85 -3.47 5.75
N LEU A 127 -23.54 -3.28 5.65
CA LEU A 127 -22.52 -3.92 6.47
C LEU A 127 -21.88 -2.95 7.45
N THR A 128 -22.39 -1.72 7.56
CA THR A 128 -21.84 -0.66 8.41
C THR A 128 -21.57 -1.14 9.84
N GLU A 129 -22.57 -1.73 10.49
CA GLU A 129 -22.45 -2.19 11.89
C GLU A 129 -21.50 -3.39 12.02
N SER A 130 -21.56 -4.34 11.09
CA SER A 130 -20.65 -5.49 11.05
C SER A 130 -19.20 -5.06 10.91
N ILE A 131 -18.91 -4.12 9.99
CA ILE A 131 -17.56 -3.59 9.77
C ILE A 131 -17.11 -2.79 11.00
N ARG A 132 -17.97 -1.96 11.59
CA ARG A 132 -17.65 -1.21 12.83
C ARG A 132 -17.30 -2.12 13.99
N ALA A 133 -18.02 -3.24 14.15
CA ALA A 133 -17.81 -4.18 15.25
C ALA A 133 -16.42 -4.86 15.22
N VAL A 134 -15.85 -5.06 14.03
CA VAL A 134 -14.53 -5.70 13.85
C VAL A 134 -13.41 -4.72 13.54
N ARG A 135 -13.74 -3.43 13.35
CA ARG A 135 -12.75 -2.38 13.07
C ARG A 135 -11.98 -2.03 14.33
N PHE A 136 -10.74 -2.48 14.40
CA PHE A 136 -9.79 -2.02 15.41
C PHE A 136 -9.17 -0.69 14.99
N GLN A 137 -9.50 0.41 15.69
CA GLN A 137 -8.68 1.62 15.67
C GLN A 137 -7.46 1.40 16.59
N ALA A 138 -6.50 0.62 16.12
CA ALA A 138 -5.20 0.52 16.76
C ALA A 138 -4.28 1.61 16.18
N VAL A 139 -4.52 2.87 16.54
CA VAL A 139 -3.51 3.91 16.38
C VAL A 139 -2.68 3.90 17.66
N PRO A 140 -1.45 3.34 17.68
CA PRO A 140 -0.57 3.57 18.81
C PRO A 140 -0.37 5.07 18.97
N GLU A 141 -0.31 5.54 20.22
CA GLU A 141 -0.07 6.96 20.50
C GLU A 141 1.17 7.43 19.72
N HIS A 142 1.08 8.64 19.16
CA HIS A 142 2.14 9.21 18.33
C HIS A 142 3.46 9.17 19.11
N ALA A 143 4.42 8.36 18.63
CA ALA A 143 5.68 8.22 19.33
C ALA A 143 6.41 9.58 19.36
N PRO A 144 6.98 9.98 20.51
CA PRO A 144 7.68 11.25 20.60
C PRO A 144 8.83 11.29 19.60
N LEU A 145 8.94 12.40 18.84
CA LEU A 145 10.03 12.65 17.89
C LEU A 145 11.41 12.69 18.56
N THR A 146 11.43 12.91 19.88
CA THR A 146 12.61 12.81 20.72
C THR A 146 12.69 11.41 21.31
N MET A 147 13.51 10.56 20.69
CA MET A 147 13.83 9.25 21.23
C MET A 147 15.11 9.37 22.05
N GLU A 148 15.04 9.09 23.35
CA GLU A 148 16.24 8.94 24.18
C GLU A 148 17.13 7.82 23.60
N PRO A 149 18.45 8.04 23.43
CA PRO A 149 19.34 7.01 22.92
C PRO A 149 19.27 5.78 23.82
N ASN A 150 18.73 4.66 23.30
CA ASN A 150 18.73 3.38 24.00
C ASN A 150 19.97 2.58 23.57
N PRO A 151 21.07 2.56 24.35
CA PRO A 151 22.26 1.84 23.98
C PRO A 151 21.99 0.33 24.03
N ILE A 152 21.97 -0.32 22.87
CA ILE A 152 21.93 -1.78 22.76
C ILE A 152 23.21 -2.33 23.40
N ARG A 153 23.11 -2.80 24.64
CA ARG A 153 24.22 -3.44 25.35
C ARG A 153 24.35 -4.88 24.88
N LEU A 154 25.03 -5.09 23.76
CA LEU A 154 25.40 -6.43 23.31
C LEU A 154 26.24 -7.11 24.39
N CYS A 155 25.71 -8.20 24.99
CA CYS A 155 26.37 -8.96 26.06
C CYS A 155 27.81 -9.35 25.69
N CYS A 156 28.04 -9.61 24.40
CA CYS A 156 29.31 -9.96 23.79
C CYS A 156 30.37 -8.86 23.97
N HIS A 157 29.97 -7.57 23.98
CA HIS A 157 30.91 -6.46 24.10
C HIS A 157 31.57 -6.41 25.49
N ARG A 158 30.82 -6.72 26.56
CA ARG A 158 31.36 -6.77 27.93
C ARG A 158 32.29 -7.97 28.12
N LEU A 159 31.98 -9.10 27.50
CA LEU A 159 32.82 -10.30 27.55
C LEU A 159 34.13 -10.10 26.80
N VAL A 160 34.09 -9.55 25.58
CA VAL A 160 35.28 -9.25 24.78
C VAL A 160 36.20 -8.25 25.51
N ARG A 161 35.66 -7.19 26.12
CA ARG A 161 36.46 -6.24 26.92
C ARG A 161 37.13 -6.91 28.12
N ARG A 162 36.43 -7.80 28.82
CA ARG A 162 36.99 -8.53 29.98
C ARG A 162 38.06 -9.55 29.57
N LEU A 163 37.85 -10.24 28.45
CA LEU A 163 38.83 -11.19 27.90
C LEU A 163 40.08 -10.45 27.39
N ALA A 164 39.92 -9.38 26.63
CA ALA A 164 41.04 -8.55 26.16
C ALA A 164 41.85 -7.97 27.33
N ALA A 165 41.20 -7.46 28.37
CA ALA A 165 41.88 -6.95 29.57
C ALA A 165 42.62 -8.04 30.35
N ARG A 166 42.13 -9.29 30.36
CA ARG A 166 42.84 -10.43 30.95
C ARG A 166 44.03 -10.86 30.11
N VAL A 167 43.88 -10.89 28.78
CA VAL A 167 44.95 -11.22 27.84
C VAL A 167 46.07 -10.18 27.91
N LEU A 168 45.76 -8.87 27.97
CA LEU A 168 46.76 -7.82 28.16
C LEU A 168 47.51 -7.90 29.50
N ARG A 169 46.84 -8.30 30.59
CA ARG A 169 47.49 -8.54 31.88
C ARG A 169 48.39 -9.78 31.85
N TRP A 170 47.95 -10.83 31.16
CA TRP A 170 48.73 -12.07 30.97
C TRP A 170 49.95 -11.86 30.06
N LEU A 171 49.83 -11.01 29.04
CA LEU A 171 50.93 -10.64 28.14
C LEU A 171 51.92 -9.64 28.76
N GLY A 172 51.77 -9.28 30.04
CA GLY A 172 52.86 -8.70 30.82
C GLY A 172 53.39 -7.35 30.33
N ILE A 173 52.56 -6.45 29.82
CA ILE A 173 52.99 -5.07 29.58
C ILE A 173 52.96 -4.30 30.92
N ARG A 174 53.99 -4.55 31.74
CA ARG A 174 54.38 -3.70 32.86
C ARG A 174 55.57 -2.86 32.41
N GLY A 175 55.30 -1.84 31.59
CA GLY A 175 56.28 -0.85 31.13
C GLY A 175 56.50 0.24 32.18
N ARG A 176 57.38 -0.05 33.14
CA ARG A 176 58.18 0.83 34.01
C ARG A 176 57.82 2.33 34.08
N HIS A 177 57.29 2.73 35.24
CA HIS A 177 57.66 4.00 35.86
C HIS A 177 59.14 3.92 36.29
N HIS A 178 60.00 4.81 35.76
CA HIS A 178 61.21 5.21 36.48
C HIS A 178 60.90 6.47 37.28
N ALA A 179 61.22 6.41 38.56
CA ALA A 179 61.00 7.43 39.56
C ALA A 179 62.11 8.49 39.57
N SER A 180 61.69 9.72 39.90
CA SER A 180 62.37 10.74 40.71
C SER A 180 63.70 11.36 40.25
N ALA A 181 63.63 12.66 39.97
CA ALA A 181 64.52 13.65 40.58
C ALA A 181 63.75 14.98 40.74
N GLU A 182 63.36 15.29 41.98
CA GLU A 182 63.11 16.67 42.43
C GLU A 182 64.44 17.42 42.45
N VAL A 183 64.45 18.69 42.05
CA VAL A 183 64.98 19.84 42.83
C VAL A 183 64.39 21.13 42.23
N GLN A 184 63.83 21.97 43.10
CA GLN A 184 63.30 23.32 42.86
C GLN A 184 64.41 24.38 42.69
N ALA A 185 64.01 25.47 42.01
CA ALA A 185 64.58 26.84 41.98
C ALA A 185 65.92 27.05 41.24
#